data_AF-A0A1G5Z9L5-F1
#
_entry.id   AF-A0A1G5Z9L5-F1
#
_cell.length_a   1.000
_cell.length_b   1.000
_cell.length_c   1.000
_cell.angle_alpha   90.00
_cell.angle_beta   90.00
_cell.angle_gamma   90.00
#
_symmetry.space_group_name_H-M   'P 1'
#
loop_
_entity.id
_entity.type
_entity.pdbx_description
1 polymer ?
#
loop_
_entity_poly.entity_id
_entity_poly.type
_entity_poly.pdbx_seq_one_letter_code
_entity_poly.pdbx_strand_id
1 'polypeptide(L)' 'MEDEKLPTVKEPDIEYGSYTYADYLTWKMDVMVELIKGKVFKRDTAAPRMSHQKISVSLTTIFMDF' A
#
# COMPACT_ATOMS: atom_id res chain seq x y z
N MET A 1 16.30 8.47 28.06
CA MET A 1 15.17 8.12 27.20
C MET A 1 15.79 7.45 26.01
N GLU A 2 15.70 6.13 25.95
CA GLU A 2 16.24 5.37 24.83
C GLU A 2 15.45 5.79 23.59
N ASP A 3 16.14 6.39 22.63
CA ASP A 3 15.62 6.59 21.28
C ASP A 3 15.29 5.19 20.75
N GLU A 4 14.01 4.81 20.79
CA GLU A 4 13.52 3.61 20.12
C GLU A 4 13.84 3.76 18.63
N LYS A 5 14.97 3.19 18.22
CA LYS A 5 15.35 3.06 16.81
C LYS A 5 14.18 2.38 16.11
N LEU A 6 13.45 3.16 15.32
CA LEU A 6 12.42 2.67 14.43
C LEU A 6 12.97 1.44 13.69
N PRO A 7 12.19 0.35 13.58
CA PRO A 7 12.65 -0.86 12.93
C PRO A 7 13.08 -0.50 11.50
N THR A 8 14.40 -0.55 11.25
CA THR A 8 14.96 -0.28 9.93
C THR A 8 14.54 -1.41 9.01
N VAL A 9 13.52 -1.15 8.19
CA VAL A 9 13.09 -2.08 7.14
C VAL A 9 14.26 -2.26 6.18
N LYS A 10 14.75 -3.50 6.06
CA LYS A 10 15.76 -3.84 5.06
C LYS A 10 15.10 -3.83 3.69
N GLU A 11 15.44 -2.84 2.88
CA GLU A 11 14.93 -2.75 1.52
C GLU A 11 15.61 -3.79 0.62
N PRO A 12 14.92 -4.30 -0.42
CA PRO A 12 15.54 -5.19 -1.39
C PRO A 12 16.68 -4.48 -2.13
N ASP A 13 17.76 -5.19 -2.47
CA ASP A 13 18.91 -4.68 -3.25
C ASP A 13 18.59 -4.33 -4.72
N ILE A 14 17.30 -4.20 -5.05
CA ILE A 14 16.84 -3.86 -6.39
C ILE A 14 16.75 -2.34 -6.46
N GLU A 15 17.39 -1.74 -7.46
CA GLU A 15 17.30 -0.30 -7.71
C GLU A 15 15.87 0.06 -8.13
N TYR A 16 15.07 0.49 -7.16
CA TYR A 16 13.72 1.01 -7.39
C TYR A 16 13.80 2.48 -7.83
N GLY A 17 12.69 2.99 -8.40
CA GLY A 17 12.59 4.39 -8.82
C GLY A 17 12.74 5.41 -7.68
N SER A 18 12.27 6.64 -7.89
CA SER A 18 12.58 7.81 -7.05
C SER A 18 12.15 7.76 -5.58
N TYR A 19 11.38 6.75 -5.15
CA TYR A 19 10.84 6.65 -3.79
C TYR A 19 11.04 5.26 -3.20
N THR A 20 11.44 5.22 -1.94
CA THR A 20 11.68 4.01 -1.15
C THR A 20 10.43 3.58 -0.37
N TYR A 21 10.45 2.39 0.23
CA TYR A 21 9.32 1.96 1.07
C TYR A 21 9.26 2.79 2.36
N ALA A 22 10.42 3.13 2.91
CA ALA A 22 10.50 4.03 4.06
C ALA A 22 9.85 5.39 3.77
N ASP A 23 10.06 5.95 2.57
CA ASP A 23 9.44 7.22 2.16
C ASP A 23 7.91 7.13 2.20
N TYR A 24 7.34 6.06 1.64
CA TYR A 24 5.89 5.84 1.61
C TYR A 24 5.25 5.86 3.01
N LEU A 25 5.92 5.30 4.03
CA LEU A 25 5.42 5.29 5.41
C LEU A 25 5.34 6.68 6.05
N THR A 26 6.10 7.65 5.54
CA THR A 26 6.11 9.02 6.07
C THR A 26 5.07 9.94 5.43
N TRP A 27 4.42 9.51 4.35
CA TRP A 27 3.55 10.38 3.58
C TRP A 27 2.25 10.70 4.33
N LYS A 28 1.94 12.00 4.37
CA LYS A 28 0.63 12.52 4.81
C LYS A 28 -0.09 13.04 3.59
N MET A 29 -0.95 12.22 3.01
CA MET A 29 -1.72 12.54 1.81
C MET A 29 -3.20 12.26 2.07
N ASP A 30 -4.08 13.09 1.54
CA ASP A 30 -5.53 12.92 1.67
C ASP A 30 -6.08 11.83 0.72
N VAL A 31 -5.25 11.35 -0.20
CA VAL A 31 -5.60 10.35 -1.22
C VAL A 31 -4.74 9.10 -1.07
N MET A 32 -5.34 7.94 -1.37
CA MET A 32 -4.62 6.67 -1.37
C MET A 32 -3.78 6.54 -2.64
N VAL A 33 -2.51 6.19 -2.47
CA VAL A 33 -1.56 5.97 -3.58
C VAL A 33 -0.88 4.62 -3.41
N GLU A 34 -0.48 4.01 -4.51
CA GLU A 34 0.24 2.74 -4.53
C GLU A 34 1.69 3.00 -4.97
N LEU A 35 2.66 2.50 -4.19
CA LEU A 35 4.07 2.52 -4.55
C LEU A 35 4.46 1.18 -5.16
N ILE A 36 4.71 1.15 -6.47
CA ILE A 36 5.10 -0.07 -7.20
C ILE A 36 6.45 0.18 -7.85
N LYS A 37 7.48 -0.55 -7.40
CA LYS A 37 8.87 -0.43 -7.87
C LYS A 37 9.43 1.01 -7.83
N GLY A 38 9.11 1.76 -6.78
CA GLY A 38 9.55 3.14 -6.61
C GLY A 38 8.82 4.17 -7.49
N LYS A 39 7.70 3.78 -8.12
CA LYS A 39 6.80 4.68 -8.87
C LYS A 39 5.45 4.78 -8.18
N VAL A 40 4.90 5.99 -8.14
CA VAL A 40 3.63 6.32 -7.46
C VAL A 40 2.47 6.26 -8.43
N PHE A 41 1.44 5.52 -8.07
CA PHE A 41 0.18 5.42 -8.82
C PHE A 41 -0.96 5.95 -7.96
N LYS A 42 -1.80 6.82 -8.52
CA LYS A 42 -3.00 7.30 -7.82
C LYS A 42 -4.06 6.22 -7.86
N ARG A 43 -4.65 5.89 -6.70
CA ARG A 43 -5.77 4.94 -6.64
C ARG A 43 -7.03 5.52 -7.28
N ASP A 44 -7.17 6.84 -7.28
CA ASP A 44 -8.33 7.59 -7.79
C ASP A 44 -8.62 7.36 -9.27
N THR A 45 -7.64 6.87 -10.04
CA THR A 45 -7.83 6.51 -11.46
C THR A 45 -8.69 5.25 -11.66
N ALA A 46 -8.95 4.47 -10.61
CA ALA A 46 -9.80 3.27 -10.66
C ALA A 46 -10.72 3.22 -9.42
N ALA A 47 -11.66 4.16 -9.31
CA ALA A 47 -12.68 4.09 -8.25
C ALA A 47 -13.39 2.73 -8.30
N PRO A 48 -13.42 1.95 -7.20
CA PRO A 48 -13.99 0.61 -7.21
C PRO A 48 -15.49 0.73 -7.49
N ARG A 49 -15.91 0.22 -8.65
CA ARG A 49 -17.33 0.16 -9.02
C ARG A 49 -18.09 -0.71 -8.03
N MET A 50 -19.40 -0.48 -7.91
CA MET A 50 -20.29 -1.31 -7.06
C MET A 50 -20.15 -2.81 -7.37
N SER A 51 -19.89 -3.18 -8.62
CA SER A 51 -19.60 -4.56 -9.02
C SER A 51 -18.32 -5.11 -8.41
N HIS A 52 -17.24 -4.32 -8.39
CA HIS A 52 -15.97 -4.70 -7.76
C HIS A 52 -16.18 -4.94 -6.26
N GLN A 53 -16.86 -4.01 -5.57
CA GLN A 53 -17.14 -4.15 -4.14
C GLN A 53 -17.97 -5.39 -3.84
N LYS A 54 -19.03 -5.66 -4.63
CA LYS A 54 -19.88 -6.83 -4.45
C LYS A 54 -19.10 -8.15 -4.56
N ILE A 55 -18.22 -8.25 -5.56
CA ILE A 55 -17.40 -9.44 -5.76
C ILE A 55 -16.37 -9.60 -4.63
N SER A 56 -15.68 -8.51 -4.25
CA SER A 56 -14.71 -8.54 -3.14
C SER A 56 -15.35 -9.00 -1.84
N VAL A 57 -16.50 -8.45 -1.46
CA VAL A 57 -17.22 -8.84 -0.23
C VAL A 57 -17.65 -10.31 -0.28
N SER A 58 -18.23 -10.75 -1.40
CA SER A 58 -18.64 -12.15 -1.57
C SER A 58 -17.47 -13.11 -1.41
N LEU A 59 -16.30 -12.76 -1.97
CA LEU A 59 -15.09 -13.58 -1.85
C LEU A 59 -14.56 -13.61 -0.40
N THR A 60 -14.58 -12.46 0.28
CA THR A 60 -14.20 -12.38 1.69
C THR A 60 -15.08 -13.26 2.57
N THR A 61 -16.40 -13.27 2.36
CA THR A 61 -17.31 -14.15 3.12
C THR A 61 -16.96 -15.63 2.95
N ILE A 62 -16.70 -16.08 1.71
CA ILE A 62 -16.29 -17.47 1.44
C ILE A 62 -15.05 -17.87 2.24
N PHE A 63 -14.05 -16.99 2.35
CA PHE A 63 -12.83 -17.28 3.10
C PHE A 63 -13.01 -17.22 4.62
N MET A 64 -14.00 -16.48 5.13
CA MET A 64 -14.26 -16.38 6.57
C MET A 64 -15.16 -17.51 7.11
N ASP A 65 -15.86 -18.24 6.22
CA ASP A 65 -16.73 -19.36 6.58
C ASP A 65 -15.95 -20.71 6.72
N PHE A 66 -14.61 -20.69 6.62
CA PHE A 66 -13.71 -21.83 6.84
C PHE A 66 -13.04 -21.76 8.22
#